data_AF-A0A2J8Q4U6-F1
#
_entry.id   AF-A0A2J8Q4U6-F1
#
_cell.length_a   1.000
_cell.length_b   1.000
_cell.length_c   1.000
_cell.angle_alpha   90.00
_cell.angle_beta   90.00
_cell.angle_gamma   90.00
#
_symmetry.space_group_name_H-M   'P 1'
#
loop_
_entity.id
_entity.type
_entity.pdbx_description
1 polymer ?
#
loop_
_entity_poly.entity_id
_entity_poly.type
_entity_poly.pdbx_seq_one_letter_code
_entity_poly.pdbx_strand_id
1 'polypeptide(L)'
;SGQFIHQAVGIIEAVLEKFGTYEHFEAATGGQLLTKCQIWSIVRKYMQKEGCVGEVVVQLSEDLLSQAVMMVENSRPTLAINLTGARQYWLEGMLRHEIGTHYLRGVNNARQPWHNAEGRLRYGLRPANPTEEGLASLHSVLFRKQPFLWRAALLYYTIHRAARMSFRQLFQDLERYVQDADVRWEYCVRAKRGQTDTSLPGVL
;
A
#
# COMPACT_ATOMS: atom_id res chain seq x y z
N SER A 1 12.03 -14.46 -4.13
CA SER A 1 13.04 -14.76 -3.10
C SER A 1 12.36 -14.91 -1.74
N GLY A 2 12.84 -15.79 -0.85
CA GLY A 2 12.32 -15.99 0.51
C GLY A 2 13.18 -15.35 1.61
N GLN A 3 14.15 -14.50 1.24
CA GLN A 3 15.18 -13.96 2.13
C GLN A 3 14.65 -13.32 3.42
N PHE A 4 13.48 -12.67 3.37
CA PHE A 4 12.94 -11.91 4.49
C PHE A 4 11.73 -12.58 5.16
N ILE A 5 11.52 -13.87 4.91
CA ILE A 5 10.33 -14.57 5.43
C ILE A 5 10.32 -14.61 6.96
N HIS A 6 11.49 -14.79 7.59
CA HIS A 6 11.62 -14.81 9.05
C HIS A 6 11.28 -13.44 9.65
N GLN A 7 11.75 -12.35 9.04
CA GLN A 7 11.45 -10.99 9.46
C GLN A 7 9.97 -10.66 9.27
N ALA A 8 9.37 -11.10 8.15
CA ALA A 8 7.94 -10.90 7.91
C ALA A 8 7.09 -11.62 8.96
N VAL A 9 7.38 -12.90 9.24
CA VAL A 9 6.68 -13.66 10.28
C VAL A 9 6.89 -13.03 11.65
N GLY A 10 8.11 -12.62 12.00
CA GLY A 10 8.39 -11.97 13.28
C GLY A 10 7.63 -10.66 13.48
N ILE A 11 7.45 -9.85 12.43
CA ILE A 11 6.62 -8.63 12.50
C ILE A 11 5.15 -8.98 12.73
N ILE A 12 4.64 -10.00 12.05
CA ILE A 12 3.26 -10.48 12.19
C ILE A 12 3.04 -10.98 13.62
N GLU A 13 3.90 -11.87 14.10
CA GLU A 13 3.79 -12.44 15.44
C GLU A 13 3.91 -11.39 16.54
N ALA A 14 4.83 -10.41 16.41
CA ALA A 14 4.95 -9.31 17.37
C ALA A 14 3.69 -8.43 17.45
N VAL A 15 2.97 -8.25 16.35
CA VAL A 15 1.68 -7.55 16.35
C VAL A 15 0.60 -8.41 17.02
N LEU A 16 0.54 -9.71 16.70
CA LEU A 16 -0.44 -10.60 17.31
C LEU A 16 -0.21 -10.79 18.81
N GLU A 17 1.04 -10.86 19.26
CA GLU A 17 1.39 -10.89 20.68
C GLU A 17 0.90 -9.64 21.41
N LYS A 18 1.03 -8.47 20.77
CA LYS A 18 0.68 -7.19 21.38
C LYS A 18 -0.82 -6.88 21.36
N PHE A 19 -1.53 -7.24 20.29
CA PHE A 19 -2.92 -6.84 20.06
C PHE A 19 -3.90 -8.01 20.12
N GLY A 20 -3.41 -9.25 20.20
CA GLY A 20 -4.21 -10.49 20.18
C GLY A 20 -4.62 -10.89 18.76
N THR A 21 -5.21 -9.97 17.98
CA THR A 21 -5.67 -10.23 16.62
C THR A 21 -5.32 -9.08 15.67
N TYR A 22 -5.37 -9.35 14.36
CA TYR A 22 -5.24 -8.31 13.34
C TYR A 22 -6.32 -7.24 13.49
N GLU A 23 -7.55 -7.64 13.76
CA GLU A 23 -8.71 -6.76 13.82
C GLU A 23 -8.61 -5.79 15.02
N HIS A 24 -8.09 -6.27 16.15
CA HIS A 24 -7.76 -5.40 17.28
C HIS A 24 -6.60 -4.45 16.97
N PHE A 25 -5.57 -4.91 16.27
CA PHE A 25 -4.48 -4.04 15.80
C PHE A 25 -5.00 -2.93 14.86
N GLU A 26 -5.84 -3.30 13.90
CA GLU A 26 -6.45 -2.38 12.95
C GLU A 26 -7.34 -1.36 13.65
N ALA A 27 -8.22 -1.81 14.56
CA ALA A 27 -9.08 -0.91 15.33
C ALA A 27 -8.26 0.05 16.21
N ALA A 28 -7.26 -0.48 16.94
CA ALA A 28 -6.47 0.30 17.89
C ALA A 28 -5.53 1.31 17.21
N THR A 29 -4.96 0.96 16.04
CA THR A 29 -3.95 1.80 15.37
C THR A 29 -4.50 2.58 14.18
N GLY A 30 -5.58 2.11 13.55
CA GLY A 30 -6.27 2.78 12.46
C GLY A 30 -7.35 3.75 12.94
N GLY A 31 -7.99 3.46 14.07
CA GLY A 31 -9.13 4.22 14.54
C GLY A 31 -10.39 3.95 13.70
N GLN A 32 -11.39 4.81 13.84
CA GLN A 32 -12.67 4.67 13.15
C GLN A 32 -12.54 4.86 11.64
N LEU A 33 -13.46 4.24 10.90
CA LEU A 33 -13.68 4.54 9.48
C LEU A 33 -14.15 5.97 9.30
N LEU A 34 -13.67 6.60 8.24
CA LEU A 34 -13.96 8.00 7.94
C LEU A 34 -15.13 8.12 6.96
N THR A 35 -15.97 9.12 7.19
CA THR A 35 -16.98 9.55 6.22
C THR A 35 -16.33 10.23 5.00
N LYS A 36 -17.05 10.26 3.87
CA LYS A 36 -16.63 11.00 2.65
C LYS A 36 -16.21 12.44 2.98
N CYS A 37 -16.97 13.15 3.82
CA CYS A 37 -16.67 14.53 4.22
C CYS A 37 -15.36 14.65 5.01
N GLN A 38 -15.10 13.72 5.94
CA GLN A 38 -13.85 13.71 6.71
C GLN A 38 -12.64 13.41 5.82
N ILE A 39 -12.76 12.43 4.92
CA ILE A 39 -11.70 12.09 3.96
C ILE A 39 -11.35 13.32 3.14
N TRP A 40 -12.35 13.96 2.53
CA TRP A 40 -12.16 15.19 1.76
C TRP A 40 -11.50 16.32 2.54
N SER A 41 -11.89 16.50 3.81
CA SER A 41 -11.29 17.51 4.69
C SER A 41 -9.81 17.25 4.92
N ILE A 42 -9.44 16.00 5.24
CA ILE A 42 -8.05 15.59 5.49
C ILE A 42 -7.21 15.70 4.22
N VAL A 43 -7.73 15.22 3.09
CA VAL A 43 -7.06 15.30 1.78
C VAL A 43 -6.76 16.75 1.41
N ARG A 44 -7.75 17.64 1.48
CA ARG A 44 -7.56 19.07 1.17
C ARG A 44 -6.50 19.70 2.07
N LYS A 45 -6.56 19.44 3.38
CA LYS A 45 -5.57 19.95 4.33
C LYS A 45 -4.16 19.44 4.02
N TYR A 46 -4.03 18.17 3.64
CA TYR A 46 -2.75 17.58 3.26
C TYR A 46 -2.21 18.21 1.98
N MET A 47 -3.02 18.32 0.91
CA MET A 47 -2.60 18.95 -0.34
C MET A 47 -2.23 20.43 -0.16
N GLN A 48 -2.94 21.17 0.71
CA GLN A 48 -2.61 22.55 1.05
C GLN A 48 -1.25 22.64 1.74
N LYS A 49 -0.98 21.73 2.69
CA LYS A 49 0.30 21.65 3.39
C LYS A 49 1.47 21.35 2.42
N GLU A 50 1.27 20.42 1.49
CA GLU A 50 2.30 20.03 0.52
C GLU A 50 2.38 20.99 -0.68
N GLY A 51 1.49 21.98 -0.77
CA GLY A 51 1.49 23.00 -1.82
C GLY A 51 1.03 22.52 -3.20
N CYS A 52 0.26 21.43 -3.28
CA CYS A 52 -0.15 20.78 -4.54
C CYS A 52 -1.67 20.81 -4.80
N VAL A 53 -2.38 21.78 -4.21
CA VAL A 53 -3.84 21.93 -4.36
C VAL A 53 -4.20 22.12 -5.83
N GLY A 54 -5.11 21.28 -6.34
CA GLY A 54 -5.57 21.34 -7.73
C GLY A 54 -4.67 20.62 -8.74
N GLU A 55 -3.49 20.14 -8.33
CA GLU A 55 -2.59 19.40 -9.21
C GLU A 55 -2.91 17.89 -9.29
N VAL A 56 -3.52 17.34 -8.23
CA VAL A 56 -3.95 15.94 -8.14
C VAL A 56 -5.47 15.88 -8.08
N VAL A 57 -6.07 15.15 -9.01
CA VAL A 57 -7.50 14.82 -8.98
C VAL A 57 -7.73 13.74 -7.93
N VAL A 58 -8.70 13.89 -7.05
CA VAL A 58 -9.00 12.88 -6.02
C VAL A 58 -10.34 12.25 -6.31
N GLN A 59 -10.38 10.93 -6.27
CA GLN A 59 -11.58 10.13 -6.47
C GLN A 59 -11.74 9.20 -5.26
N LEU A 60 -13.00 9.00 -4.85
CA LEU A 60 -13.35 8.09 -3.77
C LEU A 60 -14.10 6.91 -4.39
N SER A 61 -13.65 5.69 -4.11
CA SER A 61 -14.22 4.45 -4.68
C SER A 61 -14.44 3.42 -3.58
N GLU A 62 -15.45 2.58 -3.76
CA GLU A 62 -15.73 1.42 -2.89
C GLU A 62 -15.17 0.12 -3.51
N ASP A 63 -14.77 0.15 -4.79
CA ASP A 63 -14.39 -1.02 -5.59
C ASP A 63 -12.86 -1.21 -5.70
N LEU A 64 -12.08 -0.39 -5.00
CA LEU A 64 -10.63 -0.46 -5.03
C LEU A 64 -10.10 -1.62 -4.16
N LEU A 65 -9.43 -2.59 -4.79
CA LEU A 65 -8.71 -3.65 -4.07
C LEU A 65 -7.54 -3.13 -3.20
N SER A 66 -7.04 -1.92 -3.48
CA SER A 66 -6.00 -1.28 -2.67
C SER A 66 -6.59 -0.14 -1.85
N GLN A 67 -5.98 0.14 -0.71
CA GLN A 67 -6.34 1.29 0.13
C GLN A 67 -6.33 2.63 -0.63
N ALA A 68 -5.40 2.77 -1.58
CA ALA A 68 -5.38 3.84 -2.56
C ALA A 68 -4.50 3.46 -3.75
N VAL A 69 -4.51 4.28 -4.79
CA VAL A 69 -3.58 4.22 -5.91
C VAL A 69 -3.39 5.61 -6.52
N MET A 70 -2.13 5.98 -6.75
CA MET A 70 -1.73 7.10 -7.59
C MET A 70 -1.53 6.63 -9.03
N MET A 71 -2.19 7.29 -9.97
CA MET A 71 -2.12 6.99 -11.41
C MET A 71 -2.16 8.27 -12.25
N VAL A 72 -1.92 8.14 -13.55
CA VAL A 72 -2.08 9.24 -14.50
C VAL A 72 -3.25 8.92 -15.43
N GLU A 73 -4.34 9.67 -15.32
CA GLU A 73 -5.51 9.54 -16.18
C GLU A 73 -5.68 10.80 -17.02
N ASN A 74 -5.78 10.66 -18.35
CA ASN A 74 -5.94 11.78 -19.28
C ASN A 74 -4.90 12.89 -19.01
N SER A 75 -3.63 12.49 -18.84
CA SER A 75 -2.50 13.37 -18.54
C SER A 75 -2.60 14.15 -17.22
N ARG A 76 -3.51 13.74 -16.31
CA ARG A 76 -3.64 14.32 -14.98
C ARG A 76 -3.30 13.29 -13.90
N PRO A 77 -2.50 13.66 -12.88
CA PRO A 77 -2.33 12.84 -11.69
C PRO A 77 -3.68 12.64 -10.99
N THR A 78 -4.06 11.38 -10.79
CA THR A 78 -5.29 10.98 -10.12
C THR A 78 -4.97 10.08 -8.94
N LEU A 79 -5.45 10.46 -7.76
CA LEU A 79 -5.46 9.65 -6.55
C LEU A 79 -6.85 9.05 -6.35
N ALA A 80 -6.95 7.73 -6.45
CA ALA A 80 -8.17 7.01 -6.09
C ALA A 80 -8.01 6.42 -4.68
N ILE A 81 -8.97 6.67 -3.79
CA ILE A 81 -8.94 6.24 -2.38
C ILE A 81 -10.08 5.25 -2.14
N ASN A 82 -9.77 4.11 -1.50
CA ASN A 82 -10.79 3.18 -1.05
C ASN A 82 -11.51 3.73 0.19
N LEU A 83 -12.80 3.95 0.05
CA LEU A 83 -13.70 4.43 1.09
C LEU A 83 -13.83 3.47 2.27
N THR A 84 -13.88 2.16 2.01
CA THR A 84 -14.09 1.14 3.05
C THR A 84 -12.84 0.92 3.90
N GLY A 85 -11.66 1.31 3.41
CA GLY A 85 -10.39 1.20 4.13
C GLY A 85 -9.89 2.49 4.79
N ALA A 86 -10.52 3.64 4.52
CA ALA A 86 -10.03 4.93 4.98
C ALA A 86 -10.25 5.14 6.48
N ARG A 87 -9.19 4.93 7.28
CA ARG A 87 -9.22 5.04 8.75
C ARG A 87 -8.53 6.30 9.27
N GLN A 88 -9.07 6.86 10.36
CA GLN A 88 -8.68 8.15 10.95
C GLN A 88 -7.16 8.34 11.12
N TYR A 89 -6.47 7.37 11.71
CA TYR A 89 -5.05 7.48 12.03
C TYR A 89 -4.12 6.96 10.92
N TRP A 90 -4.69 6.39 9.86
CA TRP A 90 -3.91 5.83 8.74
C TRP A 90 -3.98 6.67 7.48
N LEU A 91 -5.06 7.43 7.27
CA LEU A 91 -5.29 8.20 6.05
C LEU A 91 -4.12 9.12 5.71
N GLU A 92 -3.59 9.89 6.65
CA GLU A 92 -2.48 10.81 6.37
C GLU A 92 -1.17 10.06 6.02
N GLY A 93 -0.98 8.84 6.52
CA GLY A 93 0.11 7.96 6.11
C GLY A 93 -0.07 7.47 4.68
N MET A 94 -1.30 7.10 4.29
CA MET A 94 -1.63 6.77 2.91
C MET A 94 -1.40 7.97 1.98
N LEU A 95 -1.77 9.18 2.38
CA LEU A 95 -1.52 10.37 1.55
C LEU A 95 -0.02 10.64 1.36
N ARG A 96 0.81 10.39 2.39
CA ARG A 96 2.27 10.43 2.23
C ARG A 96 2.79 9.36 1.28
N HIS A 97 2.17 8.18 1.26
CA HIS A 97 2.51 7.11 0.32
C HIS A 97 2.22 7.55 -1.11
N GLU A 98 0.98 7.94 -1.40
CA GLU A 98 0.53 8.21 -2.76
C GLU A 98 0.98 9.59 -3.27
N ILE A 99 0.73 10.64 -2.49
CA ILE A 99 1.09 12.01 -2.89
C ILE A 99 2.55 12.29 -2.58
N GLY A 100 2.98 12.01 -1.34
CA GLY A 100 4.32 12.34 -0.87
C GLY A 100 5.42 11.58 -1.61
N THR A 101 5.23 10.28 -1.84
CA THR A 101 6.19 9.45 -2.56
C THR A 101 5.92 9.45 -4.05
N HIS A 102 4.81 8.88 -4.52
CA HIS A 102 4.64 8.65 -5.96
C HIS A 102 4.52 9.94 -6.76
N TYR A 103 3.70 10.89 -6.30
CA TYR A 103 3.49 12.12 -7.04
C TYR A 103 4.61 13.16 -6.86
N LEU A 104 4.86 13.64 -5.64
CA LEU A 104 5.81 14.75 -5.41
C LEU A 104 7.25 14.38 -5.76
N ARG A 105 7.67 13.12 -5.54
CA ARG A 105 9.00 12.69 -6.01
C ARG A 105 9.07 12.62 -7.52
N GLY A 106 7.99 12.20 -8.19
CA GLY A 106 7.88 12.25 -9.65
C GLY A 106 8.06 13.68 -10.18
N VAL A 107 7.33 14.64 -9.61
CA VAL A 107 7.46 16.09 -9.94
C VAL A 107 8.88 16.59 -9.68
N ASN A 108 9.47 16.23 -8.54
CA ASN A 108 10.82 16.65 -8.19
C ASN A 108 11.88 16.02 -9.11
N ASN A 109 11.72 14.74 -9.47
CA ASN A 109 12.60 14.04 -10.41
C ASN A 109 12.51 14.67 -11.79
N ALA A 110 11.32 15.08 -12.25
CA ALA A 110 11.12 15.75 -13.54
C ALA A 110 11.91 17.06 -13.69
N ARG A 111 12.23 17.73 -12.58
CA ARG A 111 13.04 18.97 -12.56
C ARG A 111 14.54 18.71 -12.61
N GLN A 112 14.99 17.45 -12.49
CA GLN A 112 16.41 17.13 -12.42
C GLN A 112 17.03 16.97 -13.82
N PRO A 113 18.35 17.26 -13.98
CA PRO A 113 19.08 16.98 -15.21
C PRO A 113 19.06 15.50 -15.63
N TRP A 114 18.83 14.58 -14.68
CA TRP A 114 18.75 13.14 -14.89
C TRP A 114 17.32 12.58 -14.94
N HIS A 115 16.31 13.42 -15.19
CA HIS A 115 14.93 12.96 -15.19
C HIS A 115 14.63 11.89 -16.25
N ASN A 116 15.36 11.90 -17.37
CA ASN A 116 15.19 10.98 -18.51
C ASN A 116 16.38 10.02 -18.67
N ALA A 117 16.23 9.02 -19.56
CA ALA A 117 17.23 7.97 -19.77
C ALA A 117 18.60 8.50 -20.19
N GLU A 118 18.64 9.50 -21.08
CA GLU A 118 19.89 10.12 -21.54
C GLU A 118 20.62 10.82 -20.39
N GLY A 119 19.90 11.63 -19.61
CA GLY A 119 20.43 12.29 -18.43
C GLY A 119 20.97 11.28 -17.42
N ARG A 120 20.23 10.21 -17.11
CA ARG A 120 20.70 9.16 -16.18
C ARG A 120 21.97 8.50 -16.67
N LEU A 121 22.07 8.18 -17.96
CA LEU A 121 23.28 7.63 -18.56
C LEU A 121 24.46 8.60 -18.41
N ARG A 122 24.26 9.89 -18.73
CA ARG A 122 25.28 10.94 -18.61
C ARG A 122 25.85 11.05 -17.20
N TYR A 123 25.02 10.84 -16.17
CA TYR A 123 25.42 10.90 -14.76
C TYR A 123 25.75 9.53 -14.15
N GLY A 124 25.83 8.45 -14.94
CA GLY A 124 26.15 7.11 -14.45
C GLY A 124 25.10 6.50 -13.51
N LEU A 125 23.84 6.93 -13.62
CA LEU A 125 22.73 6.47 -12.78
C LEU A 125 22.02 5.26 -13.41
N ARG A 126 21.55 4.34 -12.56
CA ARG A 126 20.66 3.24 -12.97
C ARG A 126 19.31 3.78 -13.49
N PRO A 127 18.56 3.02 -14.30
CA PRO A 127 17.20 3.37 -14.69
C PRO A 127 16.33 3.77 -13.49
N ALA A 128 15.37 4.67 -13.73
CA ALA A 128 14.44 5.08 -12.68
C ALA A 128 13.64 3.86 -12.18
N ASN A 129 13.53 3.72 -10.86
CA ASN A 129 12.63 2.74 -10.26
C ASN A 129 11.19 3.24 -10.48
N PRO A 130 10.34 2.51 -11.21
CA PRO A 130 9.03 3.02 -11.59
C PRO A 130 8.04 3.14 -10.43
N THR A 131 8.23 2.41 -9.32
CA THR A 131 7.19 2.31 -8.27
C THR A 131 7.65 2.68 -6.87
N GLU A 132 8.93 2.57 -6.52
CA GLU A 132 9.45 2.98 -5.18
C GLU A 132 8.64 2.48 -3.96
N GLU A 133 7.92 1.36 -4.09
CA GLU A 133 6.94 0.84 -3.12
C GLU A 133 7.52 0.63 -1.71
N GLY A 134 8.81 0.29 -1.61
CA GLY A 134 9.49 0.15 -0.33
C GLY A 134 9.54 1.45 0.47
N LEU A 135 9.90 2.57 -0.19
CA LEU A 135 9.92 3.89 0.42
C LEU A 135 8.49 4.36 0.74
N ALA A 136 7.56 4.14 -0.20
CA ALA A 136 6.16 4.50 -0.02
C ALA A 136 5.54 3.76 1.20
N SER A 137 5.88 2.48 1.37
CA SER A 137 5.46 1.66 2.53
C SER A 137 6.00 2.21 3.85
N LEU A 138 7.26 2.69 3.88
CA LEU A 138 7.83 3.33 5.07
C LEU A 138 7.11 4.65 5.40
N HIS A 139 6.87 5.49 4.40
CA HIS A 139 6.12 6.74 4.56
C HIS A 139 4.69 6.55 5.08
N SER A 140 4.09 5.38 4.80
CA SER A 140 2.76 5.03 5.32
C SER A 140 2.73 4.90 6.84
N VAL A 141 3.84 4.50 7.46
CA VAL A 141 3.89 4.15 8.89
C VAL A 141 4.77 5.08 9.73
N LEU A 142 5.72 5.80 9.11
CA LEU A 142 6.79 6.54 9.79
C LEU A 142 6.31 7.46 10.92
N PHE A 143 5.16 8.10 10.76
CA PHE A 143 4.59 9.05 11.72
C PHE A 143 3.44 8.48 12.57
N ARG A 144 3.18 7.17 12.49
CA ARG A 144 2.19 6.52 13.35
C ARG A 144 2.78 6.36 14.75
N LYS A 145 1.93 6.46 15.78
CA LYS A 145 2.31 6.18 17.17
C LYS A 145 2.93 4.78 17.33
N GLN A 146 2.45 3.83 16.53
CA GLN A 146 2.91 2.45 16.50
C GLN A 146 3.22 2.05 15.05
N PRO A 147 4.45 2.26 14.56
CA PRO A 147 4.79 2.17 13.14
C PRO A 147 5.06 0.71 12.69
N PHE A 148 4.15 -0.21 13.01
CA PHE A 148 4.29 -1.61 12.61
C PHE A 148 4.13 -1.77 11.09
N LEU A 149 5.08 -2.46 10.46
CA LEU A 149 5.06 -2.80 9.03
C LEU A 149 4.18 -4.02 8.73
N TRP A 150 3.08 -4.21 9.47
CA TRP A 150 2.19 -5.36 9.36
C TRP A 150 1.79 -5.66 7.92
N ARG A 151 1.27 -4.65 7.21
CA ARG A 151 0.76 -4.82 5.84
C ARG A 151 1.87 -5.24 4.86
N ALA A 152 3.06 -4.66 5.00
CA ALA A 152 4.21 -5.03 4.16
C ALA A 152 4.69 -6.46 4.47
N ALA A 153 4.74 -6.83 5.74
CA ALA A 153 5.10 -8.18 6.19
C ALA A 153 4.10 -9.23 5.70
N LEU A 154 2.80 -8.97 5.87
CA LEU A 154 1.75 -9.89 5.44
C LEU A 154 1.67 -10.01 3.91
N LEU A 155 1.86 -8.91 3.16
CA LEU A 155 1.99 -8.98 1.70
C LEU A 155 3.18 -9.84 1.28
N TYR A 156 4.35 -9.65 1.90
CA TYR A 156 5.54 -10.45 1.60
C TYR A 156 5.32 -11.93 1.87
N TYR A 157 4.75 -12.24 3.05
CA TYR A 157 4.37 -13.61 3.42
C TYR A 157 3.40 -14.21 2.39
N THR A 158 2.33 -13.48 2.07
CA THR A 158 1.28 -13.93 1.14
C THR A 158 1.86 -14.27 -0.22
N ILE A 159 2.69 -13.39 -0.80
CA ILE A 159 3.34 -13.63 -2.10
C ILE A 159 4.27 -14.85 -2.03
N HIS A 160 5.04 -14.97 -0.95
CA HIS A 160 5.93 -16.11 -0.76
C HIS A 160 5.19 -17.45 -0.72
N ARG A 161 4.03 -17.49 -0.04
CA ARG A 161 3.17 -18.67 0.08
C ARG A 161 2.37 -18.95 -1.20
N ALA A 162 1.84 -17.91 -1.84
CA ALA A 162 1.09 -18.00 -3.09
C ALA A 162 1.87 -18.70 -4.21
N ALA A 163 3.19 -18.55 -4.23
CA ALA A 163 4.08 -19.24 -5.19
C ALA A 163 4.02 -20.77 -5.08
N ARG A 164 3.52 -21.32 -3.96
CA ARG A 164 3.51 -22.77 -3.65
C ARG A 164 2.12 -23.31 -3.31
N MET A 165 1.10 -22.46 -3.31
CA MET A 165 -0.25 -22.79 -2.84
C MET A 165 -1.29 -22.38 -3.86
N SER A 166 -2.37 -23.16 -3.98
CA SER A 166 -3.58 -22.73 -4.69
C SER A 166 -4.23 -21.54 -3.98
N PHE A 167 -5.18 -20.87 -4.64
CA PHE A 167 -5.94 -19.79 -4.00
C PHE A 167 -6.63 -20.25 -2.71
N ARG A 168 -7.31 -21.41 -2.76
CA ARG A 168 -8.00 -21.99 -1.60
C ARG A 168 -7.05 -22.28 -0.45
N GLN A 169 -5.90 -22.91 -0.75
CA GLN A 169 -4.88 -23.21 0.26
C GLN A 169 -4.32 -21.94 0.88
N LEU A 170 -4.04 -20.92 0.07
CA LEU A 170 -3.55 -19.62 0.55
C LEU A 170 -4.57 -18.93 1.45
N PHE A 171 -5.85 -18.93 1.07
CA PHE A 171 -6.93 -18.34 1.84
C PHE A 171 -7.08 -18.99 3.23
N GLN A 172 -6.98 -20.31 3.29
CA GLN A 172 -6.96 -21.06 4.55
C GLN A 172 -5.69 -20.81 5.35
N ASP A 173 -4.54 -20.71 4.68
CA ASP A 173 -3.25 -20.49 5.32
C ASP A 173 -3.17 -19.15 6.06
N LEU A 174 -3.77 -18.09 5.50
CA LEU A 174 -3.80 -16.75 6.09
C LEU A 174 -4.68 -16.64 7.35
N GLU A 175 -5.57 -17.61 7.60
CA GLU A 175 -6.46 -17.63 8.78
C GLU A 175 -5.70 -17.59 10.10
N ARG A 176 -4.47 -18.12 10.11
CA ARG A 176 -3.59 -18.10 11.29
C ARG A 176 -3.20 -16.68 11.73
N TYR A 177 -3.33 -15.68 10.85
CA TYR A 177 -2.90 -14.30 11.11
C TYR A 177 -4.02 -13.28 10.97
N VAL A 178 -5.03 -13.56 10.12
CA VAL A 178 -6.17 -12.67 9.85
C VAL A 178 -7.44 -13.49 9.92
N GLN A 179 -8.36 -13.14 10.80
CA GLN A 179 -9.60 -13.89 11.00
C GLN A 179 -10.65 -13.48 9.97
N ASP A 180 -10.72 -12.17 9.69
CA ASP A 180 -11.62 -11.59 8.70
C ASP A 180 -11.43 -12.24 7.30
N ALA A 181 -12.52 -12.80 6.77
CA ALA A 181 -12.53 -13.49 5.49
C ALA A 181 -12.35 -12.52 4.31
N ASP A 182 -12.90 -11.31 4.39
CA ASP A 182 -12.82 -10.32 3.31
C ASP A 182 -11.39 -9.78 3.20
N VAL A 183 -10.74 -9.52 4.34
CA VAL A 183 -9.33 -9.12 4.35
C VAL A 183 -8.46 -10.22 3.76
N ARG A 184 -8.64 -11.49 4.17
CA ARG A 184 -7.91 -12.63 3.58
C ARG A 184 -8.14 -12.74 2.08
N TRP A 185 -9.38 -12.56 1.64
CA TRP A 185 -9.75 -12.59 0.23
C TRP A 185 -8.98 -11.53 -0.56
N GLU A 186 -8.90 -10.29 -0.08
CA GLU A 186 -8.13 -9.21 -0.72
C GLU A 186 -6.65 -9.57 -0.91
N TYR A 187 -6.00 -10.13 0.12
CA TYR A 187 -4.60 -10.57 0.03
C TYR A 187 -4.44 -11.69 -1.01
N CYS A 188 -5.33 -12.67 -1.01
CA CYS A 188 -5.31 -13.78 -1.95
C CYS A 188 -5.52 -13.30 -3.39
N VAL A 189 -6.56 -12.50 -3.64
CA VAL A 189 -6.85 -11.92 -4.96
C VAL A 189 -5.66 -11.11 -5.44
N ARG A 190 -5.07 -10.27 -4.59
CA ARG A 190 -3.89 -9.48 -4.97
C ARG A 190 -2.70 -10.35 -5.38
N ALA A 191 -2.43 -11.43 -4.64
CA ALA A 191 -1.31 -12.32 -4.92
C ALA A 191 -1.53 -13.21 -6.16
N LYS A 192 -2.79 -13.52 -6.47
CA LYS A 192 -3.19 -14.46 -7.53
C LYS A 192 -3.79 -13.77 -8.77
N ARG A 193 -3.91 -12.45 -8.75
CA ARG A 193 -4.53 -11.67 -9.82
C ARG A 193 -3.85 -11.95 -11.16
N GLY A 194 -4.63 -12.30 -12.17
CA GLY A 194 -4.17 -12.54 -13.55
C GLY A 194 -3.81 -14.00 -13.84
N GLN A 195 -3.94 -14.92 -12.87
CA GLN A 195 -3.85 -16.35 -13.15
C GLN A 195 -5.13 -16.88 -13.81
N THR A 196 -4.97 -17.71 -14.85
CA THR A 196 -6.09 -18.37 -15.54
C THR A 196 -6.67 -19.53 -14.72
N ASP A 197 -5.82 -20.29 -14.04
CA ASP A 197 -6.23 -21.41 -13.17
C ASP A 197 -5.72 -21.20 -11.75
N THR A 198 -6.60 -20.78 -10.85
CA THR A 198 -6.30 -20.49 -9.44
C THR A 198 -6.19 -21.75 -8.57
N SER A 199 -6.46 -22.94 -9.13
CA SER A 199 -6.19 -24.22 -8.45
C SER A 199 -4.70 -24.53 -8.40
N LEU A 200 -3.90 -23.89 -9.26
CA LEU A 200 -2.45 -24.08 -9.34
C LEU A 200 -1.66 -23.08 -8.48
N PRO A 201 -0.48 -23.48 -7.98
CA PRO A 201 0.49 -22.55 -7.40
C PRO A 201 0.95 -21.49 -8.39
N GLY A 202 1.44 -20.36 -7.85
CA GLY A 202 2.09 -19.32 -8.64
C GLY A 202 1.68 -17.92 -8.22
N VAL A 203 2.48 -16.97 -8.68
CA VAL A 203 2.27 -15.53 -8.59
C VAL A 203 2.67 -14.94 -9.94
N LEU A 204 2.07 -13.81 -10.31
CA LEU A 204 2.52 -13.01 -11.46
C LEU A 204 3.66 -12.07 -11.05
#